data_AF-A0A061NLC0-F1
#
_entry.id   AF-A0A061NLC0-F1
#
_cell.length_a   1.000
_cell.length_b   1.000
_cell.length_c   1.000
_cell.angle_alpha   90.00
_cell.angle_beta   90.00
_cell.angle_gamma   90.00
#
_symmetry.space_group_name_H-M   'P 1'
#
loop_
_entity.id
_entity.type
_entity.pdbx_description
1 polymer ?
#
loop_
_entity_poly.entity_id
_entity_poly.type
_entity_poly.pdbx_seq_one_letter_code
_entity_poly.pdbx_strand_id
1 'polypeptide(L)' 'MSFLPMLCVYGIIEKEMVPLSRHRSIMSYALKEEIAKELGFYDTVQQEGWGGIKARDAGNMVKRAVEMAEEQLASRQQK' A
#
# COMPACT_ATOMS: atom_id res chain seq x y z
N MET A 1 20.54 -23.69 12.05
CA MET A 1 19.34 -24.23 11.38
C MET A 1 18.14 -23.39 11.81
N SER A 2 18.18 -22.07 11.60
CA SER A 2 17.99 -21.38 10.31
C SER A 2 16.51 -21.25 9.94
N PHE A 3 15.69 -20.61 10.80
CA PHE A 3 14.30 -20.28 10.45
C PHE A 3 13.77 -18.99 11.09
N LEU A 4 14.66 -18.12 11.59
CA LEU A 4 14.28 -16.89 12.31
C LEU A 4 14.71 -15.52 11.73
N PRO A 5 15.10 -15.34 10.44
CA PRO A 5 15.20 -13.99 9.89
C PRO A 5 13.91 -13.49 9.22
N MET A 6 12.95 -14.36 8.87
CA MET A 6 11.82 -13.95 8.01
C MET A 6 10.70 -13.17 8.73
N LEU A 7 10.57 -13.30 10.06
CA LEU A 7 9.59 -12.53 10.83
C LEU A 7 10.08 -11.11 11.18
N CYS A 8 11.40 -10.88 11.23
CA CYS A 8 11.93 -9.53 11.43
C CYS A 8 11.72 -8.63 10.20
N VAL A 9 11.72 -9.18 8.97
CA VAL A 9 11.43 -8.37 7.77
C VAL A 9 9.95 -7.98 7.65
N TYR A 10 9.02 -8.77 8.19
CA TYR A 10 7.59 -8.40 8.21
C TYR A 10 7.23 -7.39 9.32
N GLY A 11 8.02 -7.28 10.39
CA GLY A 11 7.76 -6.37 11.51
C GLY A 11 8.24 -4.92 11.33
N ILE A 12 9.00 -4.61 10.27
CA ILE A 12 9.62 -3.29 10.08
C ILE A 12 8.66 -2.28 9.41
N ILE A 13 7.57 -2.74 8.78
CA ILE A 13 6.69 -1.86 7.98
C ILE A 13 5.63 -1.13 8.83
N GLU A 14 5.49 -1.44 10.13
CA GLU A 14 4.40 -0.91 10.97
C GLU A 14 4.66 0.50 11.54
N LYS A 15 5.87 1.07 11.41
CA LYS A 15 6.30 2.18 12.30
C LYS A 15 5.91 3.61 11.91
N GLU A 16 5.41 3.87 10.71
CA GLU A 16 4.97 5.22 10.29
C GLU A 16 3.71 5.13 9.42
N MET A 17 2.59 4.74 10.03
CA MET A 17 1.27 4.84 9.41
C MET A 17 0.35 5.58 10.37
N VAL A 18 -0.03 6.82 10.02
CA VAL A 18 -1.09 7.55 10.70
C VAL A 18 -2.32 6.64 10.74
N PRO A 19 -2.85 6.29 11.93
CA PRO A 19 -4.01 5.43 12.00
C PRO A 19 -5.17 6.17 11.36
N LEU A 20 -5.58 5.74 10.16
CA LEU A 20 -6.81 6.19 9.53
C LEU A 20 -7.94 5.72 10.44
N SER A 21 -8.34 6.65 11.32
CA SER A 21 -9.35 6.52 12.35
C SER A 21 -10.60 5.87 11.76
N ARG A 22 -10.79 4.57 12.03
CA ARG A 22 -11.97 3.68 11.98
C ARG A 22 -13.16 3.99 11.06
N HIS A 23 -13.00 4.85 10.06
CA HIS A 23 -14.00 5.30 9.12
C HIS A 23 -13.49 4.92 7.75
N ARG A 24 -13.95 3.76 7.25
CA ARG A 24 -13.84 3.30 5.86
C ARG A 24 -12.60 3.82 5.12
N SER A 25 -11.41 3.36 5.54
CA SER A 25 -10.16 3.69 4.86
C SER A 25 -10.30 3.27 3.39
N ILE A 26 -10.14 4.24 2.49
CA ILE A 26 -10.34 4.11 1.03
C ILE A 26 -9.39 3.06 0.41
N MET A 27 -8.34 2.66 1.13
CA MET A 27 -7.43 1.55 0.79
C MET A 27 -7.13 0.69 2.01
N SER A 28 -7.08 -0.63 1.79
CA SER A 28 -6.48 -1.58 2.72
C SER A 28 -4.95 -1.46 2.70
N TYR A 29 -4.30 -1.91 3.77
CA TYR A 29 -2.84 -1.92 3.87
C TYR A 29 -2.20 -2.78 2.77
N ALA A 30 -2.76 -3.97 2.53
CA ALA A 30 -2.31 -4.88 1.47
C ALA A 30 -2.33 -4.21 0.08
N LEU A 31 -3.40 -3.46 -0.23
CA LEU A 31 -3.53 -2.75 -1.50
C LEU A 31 -2.46 -1.67 -1.68
N LYS A 32 -2.05 -0.99 -0.60
CA LYS A 32 -0.93 -0.03 -0.65
C LYS A 32 0.39 -0.71 -0.99
N GLU A 33 0.68 -1.86 -0.39
CA GLU A 33 1.89 -2.62 -0.68
C GLU A 33 1.90 -3.18 -2.11
N GLU A 34 0.77 -3.70 -2.58
CA GLU A 34 0.64 -4.21 -3.95
C GLU A 34 0.90 -3.12 -4.98
N ILE A 35 0.25 -1.95 -4.83
CA ILE A 35 0.45 -0.83 -5.75
C ILE A 35 1.87 -0.27 -5.65
N ALA A 36 2.47 -0.24 -4.45
CA ALA A 36 3.86 0.17 -4.29
C ALA A 36 4.84 -0.78 -4.98
N LYS A 37 4.54 -2.09 -5.00
CA LYS A 37 5.31 -3.09 -5.75
C LYS A 37 5.08 -2.96 -7.25
N GLU A 38 3.84 -2.76 -7.70
CA GLU A 38 3.52 -2.54 -9.13
C GLU A 38 4.20 -1.29 -9.70
N LEU A 39 4.24 -0.21 -8.92
CA LEU A 39 4.85 1.06 -9.32
C LEU A 39 6.35 1.15 -9.03
N GLY A 40 6.92 0.16 -8.34
CA GLY A 40 8.37 0.02 -8.13
C GLY A 40 8.99 0.99 -7.12
N PHE A 41 8.21 1.62 -6.23
CA PHE A 41 8.73 2.47 -5.15
C PHE A 41 8.65 1.81 -3.77
N TYR A 42 8.34 0.51 -3.72
CA TYR A 42 8.29 -0.26 -2.49
C TYR A 42 9.60 -0.19 -1.69
N ASP A 43 10.75 -0.20 -2.37
CA ASP A 43 12.07 -0.06 -1.72
C ASP A 43 12.23 1.28 -0.99
N THR A 44 11.73 2.37 -1.58
CA THR A 44 11.75 3.71 -0.94
C THR A 44 10.84 3.74 0.28
N VAL A 45 9.68 3.09 0.21
CA VAL A 45 8.77 2.95 1.36
C VAL A 45 9.39 2.12 2.47
N GLN A 46 10.17 1.08 2.15
CA GLN A 46 10.88 0.29 3.16
C GLN A 46 12.03 1.07 3.82
N GLN A 47 12.74 1.90 3.06
CA GLN A 47 13.91 2.64 3.56
C GLN A 47 13.54 3.94 4.28
N GLU A 48 12.62 4.71 3.73
CA GLU A 48 12.27 6.07 4.20
C GLU A 48 10.85 6.16 4.77
N GLY A 49 10.05 5.11 4.63
CA GLY A 49 8.63 5.12 4.99
C GLY A 49 7.76 5.77 3.91
N TRP A 50 6.45 5.76 4.14
CA TRP A 50 5.47 6.38 3.24
C TRP A 50 5.61 7.91 3.13
N GLY A 51 6.31 8.55 4.08
CA GLY A 51 6.60 9.99 4.06
C GLY A 51 7.74 10.38 3.12
N GLY A 52 8.59 9.44 2.68
CA GLY A 52 9.74 9.69 1.80
C GLY A 52 9.42 9.61 0.30
N ILE A 53 8.22 9.12 -0.07
CA ILE A 53 7.84 9.01 -1.48
C ILE A 53 7.61 10.39 -2.10
N LYS A 54 7.94 10.54 -3.39
CA LYS A 54 7.69 11.79 -4.09
C LYS A 54 6.19 12.00 -4.27
N ALA A 55 5.76 13.25 -4.30
CA ALA A 55 4.36 13.61 -4.58
C ALA A 55 3.83 12.98 -5.89
N ARG A 56 4.70 12.77 -6.88
CA ARG A 56 4.37 12.09 -8.13
C ARG A 56 4.03 10.61 -7.94
N ASP A 57 4.77 9.91 -7.09
CA ASP A 57 4.58 8.47 -6.83
C ASP A 57 3.32 8.24 -6.00
N ALA A 58 3.07 9.11 -5.02
CA ALA A 58 1.80 9.16 -4.30
C ALA A 58 0.61 9.39 -5.26
N GLY A 59 0.74 10.32 -6.21
CA GLY A 59 -0.28 10.57 -7.22
C GLY A 59 -0.57 9.36 -8.13
N ASN A 60 0.49 8.69 -8.61
CA ASN A 60 0.38 7.47 -9.40
C ASN A 60 -0.28 6.33 -8.61
N MET A 61 0.06 6.19 -7.33
CA MET A 61 -0.53 5.21 -6.43
C MET A 61 -2.04 5.43 -6.26
N VAL A 62 -2.45 6.67 -5.97
CA VAL A 62 -3.87 7.02 -5.82
C VAL A 62 -4.62 6.79 -7.12
N LYS A 63 -4.05 7.18 -8.26
CA LYS A 63 -4.66 6.93 -9.57
C LYS A 63 -4.91 5.44 -9.81
N ARG A 64 -3.90 4.61 -9.56
CA ARG A 64 -4.00 3.15 -9.72
C ARG A 64 -5.03 2.54 -8.76
N ALA A 65 -5.11 3.03 -7.53
CA ALA A 65 -6.10 2.59 -6.55
C ALA A 65 -7.54 2.94 -6.98
N VAL A 66 -7.75 4.11 -7.58
CA VAL A 66 -9.05 4.54 -8.11
C VAL A 66 -9.46 3.67 -9.30
N GLU A 67 -8.55 3.40 -10.25
CA GLU A 67 -8.83 2.52 -11.40
C GLU A 67 -9.28 1.12 -10.93
N MET A 68 -8.57 0.50 -9.98
CA MET A 68 -8.98 -0.79 -9.40
C MET A 68 -10.33 -0.73 -8.69
N ALA A 69 -10.64 0.39 -8.03
CA ALA A 69 -11.92 0.58 -7.37
C ALA A 69 -13.07 0.73 -8.39
N GLU A 70 -12.85 1.45 -9.49
CA GLU A 70 -13.80 1.58 -10.60
C GLU A 70 -14.09 0.22 -11.25
N GLU A 71 -13.07 -0.60 -11.50
CA GLU A 71 -13.21 -1.97 -12.01
C GLU A 71 -14.03 -2.87 -11.05
N GLN A 72 -13.79 -2.75 -9.74
CA GLN A 72 -14.54 -3.49 -8.71
C GLN A 72 -15.99 -3.02 -8.58
N LEU A 73 -16.25 -1.73 -8.77
CA LEU A 73 -17.61 -1.18 -8.76
C LEU A 73 -18.39 -1.59 -10.01
N ALA A 74 -17.75 -1.54 -11.19
CA ALA A 74 -18.33 -1.97 -12.46
C ALA A 74 -18.70 -3.47 -12.43
N SER A 75 -17.85 -4.32 -11.85
CA SER A 75 -18.15 -5.75 -11.67
C SER A 75 -19.20 -6.03 -10.60
N ARG A 76 -19.33 -5.17 -9.58
CA ARG A 76 -20.36 -5.29 -8.54
C ARG A 76 -21.76 -4.91 -9.01
N GLN A 77 -21.90 -4.03 -10.01
CA GLN A 77 -23.20 -3.62 -10.56
C GLN A 77 -23.86 -4.66 -11.48
N GLN A 78 -23.15 -5.72 -11.89
CA GLN A 78 -23.68 -6.79 -12.76
C GLN A 78 -24.37 -7.94 -12.01
N LYS A 79 -24.66 -7.78 -10.71
CA LYS A 79 -25.27 -8.80 -9.85
C LYS A 79 -26.58 -8.30 -9.24
#